data_AF-A0A1Q7IFN8-F1
#
_entry.id   AF-A0A1Q7IFN8-F1
#
_cell.length_a   1.000
_cell.length_b   1.000
_cell.length_c   1.000
_cell.angle_alpha   90.00
_cell.angle_beta   90.00
_cell.angle_gamma   90.00
#
_symmetry.space_group_name_H-M   'P 1'
#
loop_
_entity.id
_entity.type
_entity.pdbx_description
1 polymer ?
#
loop_
_entity_poly.entity_id
_entity_poly.type
_entity_poly.pdbx_seq_one_letter_code
_entity_poly.pdbx_strand_id
1 'polypeptide(L)' 'MLWRTAQAAGYALLFLDAELSMNETLDAGVVLVRGSAAGFAQEIVAGRHRFRADEPVADGGTDTGPSPYDLLLGALGA' A
#
# COMPACT_ATOMS: atom_id res chain seq x y z
N MET A 1 18.22 28.02 37.44
CA MET A 1 17.18 26.97 37.29
C MET A 1 16.77 26.97 35.83
N LEU A 2 17.42 26.21 34.94
CA LEU A 2 17.18 24.79 34.61
C LEU A 2 15.66 24.51 34.45
N TRP A 3 15.14 24.05 33.32
CA TRP A 3 15.56 22.87 32.55
C TRP A 3 15.41 23.00 31.01
N ARG A 4 16.17 22.18 30.28
CA ARG A 4 16.30 22.10 28.81
C ARG A 4 15.40 21.02 28.18
N THR A 5 14.98 21.28 26.93
CA THR A 5 14.88 20.41 25.72
C THR A 5 13.96 19.19 25.64
N ALA A 6 13.11 19.16 24.60
CA ALA A 6 13.04 18.05 23.65
C ALA A 6 12.67 18.57 22.23
N GLN A 7 13.46 18.15 21.25
CA GLN A 7 13.46 18.56 19.85
C GLN A 7 12.36 17.83 19.05
N ALA A 8 11.50 18.55 18.33
CA ALA A 8 10.62 17.97 17.32
C ALA A 8 10.64 18.84 16.05
N ALA A 9 11.79 18.88 15.38
CA ALA A 9 11.98 19.61 14.11
C ALA A 9 12.53 18.71 12.98
N GLY A 10 12.29 17.39 13.06
CA GLY A 10 12.88 16.40 12.13
C GLY A 10 11.91 15.66 11.22
N TYR A 11 10.59 15.69 11.50
CA TYR A 11 9.64 14.78 10.82
C TYR A 11 8.69 15.49 9.84
N ALA A 12 8.52 16.81 9.98
CA ALA A 12 7.57 17.55 9.14
C ALA A 12 8.08 17.82 7.71
N LEU A 13 9.40 17.73 7.47
CA LEU A 13 9.98 17.98 6.15
C LEU A 13 10.01 16.73 5.25
N LEU A 14 10.12 15.52 5.82
CA LEU A 14 10.02 14.26 5.06
C LEU A 14 8.63 14.04 4.41
N PHE A 15 7.61 14.77 4.87
CA PHE A 15 6.25 14.65 4.35
C PHE A 15 6.03 15.41 3.03
N LEU A 16 6.94 16.32 2.63
CA LEU A 16 6.81 17.10 1.40
C LEU A 16 7.73 16.66 0.24
N ASP A 17 8.77 15.86 0.49
CA ASP A 17 9.69 15.41 -0.57
C ASP A 17 9.20 14.17 -1.34
N ALA A 18 8.04 13.62 -0.98
CA ALA A 18 7.41 12.52 -1.70
C ALA A 18 6.60 13.02 -2.91
N GLU A 19 7.18 13.92 -3.72
CA GLU A 19 6.82 14.02 -5.13
C GLU A 19 7.42 12.77 -5.80
N LEU A 20 6.82 11.61 -5.53
CA LEU A 20 7.23 10.32 -6.06
C LEU A 20 7.32 10.44 -7.58
N SER A 21 8.54 10.42 -8.10
CA SER A 21 8.81 10.20 -9.51
C SER A 21 8.01 8.97 -9.91
N MET A 22 6.93 9.17 -10.68
CA MET A 22 6.03 8.14 -11.20
C MET A 22 6.72 7.27 -12.27
N ASN A 23 8.00 6.97 -12.08
CA ASN A 23 8.80 6.12 -12.97
C ASN A 23 10.01 5.45 -12.30
N GLU A 24 10.20 5.59 -10.98
CA GLU A 24 11.15 4.75 -10.25
C GLU A 24 10.51 3.37 -10.03
N THR A 25 11.21 2.31 -10.44
CA THR A 25 10.79 0.95 -10.08
C THR A 25 10.80 0.89 -8.56
N LEU A 26 9.66 0.55 -7.94
CA LEU A 26 9.56 0.50 -6.48
C LEU A 26 10.77 -0.25 -5.91
N ASP A 27 11.41 0.32 -4.89
CA ASP A 27 12.54 -0.30 -4.22
C ASP A 27 12.21 -1.74 -3.83
N ALA A 28 13.21 -2.61 -3.85
CA ALA A 28 13.02 -4.00 -3.46
C ALA A 28 12.47 -4.06 -2.01
N GLY A 29 11.31 -4.70 -1.86
CA GLY A 29 10.59 -4.79 -0.58
C GLY A 29 9.52 -3.71 -0.35
N VAL A 30 9.35 -2.77 -1.29
CA VAL A 30 8.24 -1.81 -1.27
C VAL A 30 7.07 -2.34 -2.08
N VAL A 31 5.89 -2.36 -1.46
CA VAL A 31 4.61 -2.70 -2.10
C VAL A 31 3.69 -1.49 -2.02
N LEU A 32 3.20 -1.06 -3.18
CA LEU A 32 2.22 0.02 -3.28
C LEU A 32 0.83 -0.58 -3.48
N VAL A 33 -0.13 -0.13 -2.69
CA VAL A 33 -1.54 -0.57 -2.76
C VAL A 33 -2.43 0.64 -2.97
N ARG A 34 -3.31 0.59 -3.96
CA ARG A 34 -4.28 1.64 -4.29
C ARG A 34 -5.69 1.06 -4.29
N GLY A 35 -6.54 1.57 -3.41
CA GLY A 35 -7.97 1.25 -3.41
C GLY A 35 -8.74 2.14 -4.38
N SER A 36 -9.84 1.60 -4.91
CA SER A 36 -10.85 2.41 -5.60
C SER A 36 -11.94 2.85 -4.62
N ALA A 37 -12.68 3.90 -4.95
CA ALA A 37 -13.88 4.28 -4.18
C ALA A 37 -15.07 3.32 -4.40
N ALA A 38 -14.95 2.37 -5.34
CA ALA A 38 -15.97 1.38 -5.66
C ALA A 38 -15.67 0.07 -4.91
N GLY A 39 -16.15 -0.04 -3.68
CA GLY A 39 -16.03 -1.26 -2.86
C GLY A 39 -14.61 -1.51 -2.36
N PHE A 40 -14.19 -2.78 -2.36
CA PHE A 40 -12.92 -3.24 -1.80
C PHE A 40 -11.83 -3.52 -2.85
N ALA A 41 -12.06 -3.18 -4.11
CA ALA A 41 -11.09 -3.41 -5.18
C ALA A 41 -9.78 -2.63 -4.97
N GLN A 42 -8.66 -3.36 -4.98
CA GLN A 42 -7.30 -2.87 -4.83
C GLN A 42 -6.44 -3.19 -6.06
N GLU A 43 -5.61 -2.24 -6.47
CA GLU A 43 -4.45 -2.47 -7.33
C GLU A 43 -3.19 -2.57 -6.46
N ILE A 44 -2.43 -3.65 -6.62
CA ILE A 44 -1.21 -3.92 -5.85
C ILE A 44 -0.03 -3.94 -6.81
N VAL A 45 1.02 -3.18 -6.51
CA VAL A 45 2.26 -3.10 -7.28
C VAL A 45 3.43 -3.54 -6.39
N ALA A 46 4.13 -4.59 -6.80
CA ALA A 46 5.32 -5.12 -6.14
C ALA A 46 6.48 -5.16 -7.14
N GLY A 47 7.36 -4.16 -7.10
CA GLY A 47 8.37 -3.94 -8.13
C GLY A 47 7.74 -3.83 -9.53
N ARG A 48 7.98 -4.82 -10.39
CA ARG A 48 7.41 -4.90 -11.75
C ARG A 48 6.06 -5.63 -11.84
N HIS A 49 5.63 -6.28 -10.77
CA HIS A 49 4.44 -7.11 -10.77
C HIS A 49 3.21 -6.30 -10.38
N ARG A 50 2.09 -6.57 -11.06
CA ARG A 50 0.80 -5.93 -10.82
C ARG A 50 -0.23 -7.01 -10.50
N PHE A 51 -0.93 -6.84 -9.40
CA PHE A 51 -1.99 -7.74 -8.96
C PHE A 51 -3.26 -6.94 -8.68
N ARG A 52 -4.39 -7.63 -8.73
CA ARG A 52 -5.68 -7.11 -8.32
C ARG A 52 -6.19 -7.95 -7.16
N ALA A 53 -6.75 -7.30 -6.16
CA ALA A 53 -7.42 -7.95 -5.04
C ALA A 53 -8.80 -7.31 -4.88
N ASP A 54 -9.82 -8.11 -4.61
CA ASP A 54 -11.17 -7.59 -4.39
C ASP A 54 -12.00 -8.61 -3.63
N GLU A 55 -12.83 -8.14 -2.71
CA GLU A 55 -13.75 -9.04 -2.01
C GLU A 55 -14.89 -9.47 -2.95
N PRO A 56 -15.51 -10.63 -2.72
CA PRO A 56 -16.70 -11.03 -3.46
C PRO A 56 -17.87 -10.08 -3.13
N VAL A 57 -18.87 -10.06 -4.02
CA VAL A 57 -20.07 -9.22 -3.85
C VAL A 57 -20.81 -9.53 -2.54
N ALA A 58 -20.79 -10.80 -2.10
CA ALA A 58 -21.42 -11.24 -0.86
C ALA A 58 -20.83 -10.54 0.39
N ASP A 59 -19.56 -10.14 0.33
CA ASP A 59 -18.84 -9.47 1.41
C ASP A 59 -18.68 -7.96 1.14
N GLY A 60 -19.41 -7.43 0.14
CA GLY A 60 -19.48 -6.01 -0.18
C GLY A 60 -18.42 -5.50 -1.15
N GLY A 61 -17.62 -6.39 -1.75
CA GLY A 61 -16.68 -6.05 -2.81
C GLY A 61 -17.30 -6.05 -4.21
N THR A 62 -16.46 -5.99 -5.23
CA THR A 62 -16.91 -5.97 -6.63
C THR A 62 -16.52 -7.21 -7.44
N ASP A 63 -15.92 -8.22 -6.79
CA ASP A 63 -15.51 -9.50 -7.40
C ASP A 63 -14.68 -9.32 -8.69
N THR A 64 -13.78 -8.34 -8.70
CA THR A 64 -12.94 -8.02 -9.86
C THR A 64 -11.55 -8.66 -9.81
N GLY A 65 -11.26 -9.47 -8.80
CA GLY A 65 -10.00 -10.16 -8.58
C GLY A 65 -10.14 -11.16 -7.42
N PRO A 66 -9.08 -11.96 -7.15
CA PRO A 66 -9.06 -12.83 -5.98
C PRO A 66 -9.24 -12.03 -4.68
N SER A 67 -9.85 -12.64 -3.68
CA SER A 67 -9.95 -12.01 -2.36
C SER A 67 -8.56 -11.80 -1.75
N PRO A 68 -8.40 -10.84 -0.83
CA PRO A 68 -7.18 -10.71 -0.03
C PRO A 68 -6.79 -12.03 0.65
N TYR A 69 -7.77 -12.85 1.04
CA TYR A 69 -7.55 -14.15 1.64
C TYR A 69 -7.02 -15.18 0.65
N ASP A 70 -7.53 -15.21 -0.59
CA ASP A 70 -7.02 -16.07 -1.65
C ASP A 70 -5.57 -15.74 -1.98
N LEU A 71 -5.24 -14.45 -2.06
CA LEU A 71 -3.86 -14.00 -2.29
C LEU A 71 -2.93 -14.39 -1.14
N LEU A 72 -3.38 -14.27 0.11
CA LEU A 72 -2.61 -14.70 1.27
C LEU A 72 -2.33 -16.20 1.25
N LEU A 73 -3.37 -17.01 1.00
CA LEU A 73 -3.22 -18.47 0.94
C LEU A 73 -2.36 -18.91 -0.24
N GLY A 74 -2.51 -18.25 -1.40
CA GLY A 74 -1.65 -18.46 -2.56
C GLY A 74 -0.19 -18.13 -2.27
N ALA A 75 0.08 -17.04 -1.57
CA ALA A 75 1.43 -16.66 -1.15
C ALA A 75 2.05 -17.65 -0.16
N LEU A 76 1.25 -18.21 0.75
CA LEU A 76 1.71 -19.23 1.69
C LEU A 76 2.01 -20.57 1.02
N GLY A 77 1.29 -20.90 -0.07
CA GLY A 77 1.43 -22.17 -0.79
C GLY A 77 2.49 -22.20 -1.88
N ALA A 78 3.13 -21.06 -2.21
CA ALA A 78 4.17 -20.94 -3.23
C ALA A 78 5.56 -21.28 -2.69
#